data_AF-A0A0G9MT68-F1
#
_entry.id   AF-A0A0G9MT68-F1
#
_cell.length_a   1.000
_cell.length_b   1.000
_cell.length_c   1.000
_cell.angle_alpha   90.00
_cell.angle_beta   90.00
_cell.angle_gamma   90.00
#
_symmetry.space_group_name_H-M   'P 1'
#
loop_
_entity.id
_entity.type
_entity.pdbx_description
1 polymer ?
#
loop_
_entity_poly.entity_id
_entity_poly.type
_entity_poly.pdbx_seq_one_letter_code
_entity_poly.pdbx_strand_id
1 'polypeptide(L)'
;MFIFEYSYPQAAGEVDGLASWLDTRLAAEREALAAEATRERREARDNGFPFNTYSSSTSWEVVADLPDWLSLSADLSSYQGGAHPNYGFDTIVWDKERGVALNPIAFFTSREALDAALGEQLCEALNAERERRRGAPVEEGSADEFEQCVAPDETNVLLGSTDGALFNRIGIQIAPYVAGPYAEGSYEFTFPVTPELLEVVREELRGAFAVRN
;
A
#
# COMPACT_ATOMS: atom_id res chain seq x y z
N MET A 1 -8.98 15.60 21.67
CA MET A 1 -7.50 15.72 21.66
C MET A 1 -7.03 14.62 20.74
N PHE A 2 -6.17 14.93 19.80
CA PHE A 2 -5.64 13.97 18.84
C PHE A 2 -4.17 14.28 18.57
N ILE A 3 -3.43 13.27 18.11
CA ILE A 3 -2.07 13.39 17.58
C ILE A 3 -2.15 13.13 16.07
N PHE A 4 -1.49 13.97 15.28
CA PHE A 4 -1.52 13.85 13.83
C PHE A 4 -0.14 14.11 13.25
N GLU A 5 0.33 13.18 12.44
CA GLU A 5 1.62 13.23 11.75
C GLU A 5 1.40 12.95 10.27
N TYR A 6 2.03 13.74 9.40
CA TYR A 6 1.96 13.54 7.96
C TYR A 6 3.25 14.02 7.34
N SER A 7 3.90 13.16 6.56
CA SER A 7 5.17 13.48 5.90
C SER A 7 5.23 12.90 4.50
N TYR A 8 5.93 13.60 3.62
CA TYR A 8 6.28 13.14 2.29
C TYR A 8 7.68 13.63 1.90
N PRO A 9 8.38 12.92 0.99
CA PRO A 9 9.78 13.21 0.68
C PRO A 9 9.89 14.49 -0.14
N GLN A 10 11.06 15.12 -0.10
CA GLN A 10 11.35 16.34 -0.89
C GLN A 10 11.06 16.14 -2.38
N ALA A 11 11.38 14.96 -2.94
CA ALA A 11 11.08 14.63 -4.33
C ALA A 11 9.58 14.78 -4.67
N ALA A 12 8.67 14.42 -3.76
CA ALA A 12 7.25 14.64 -3.96
C ALA A 12 6.85 16.12 -3.79
N GLY A 13 7.54 16.85 -2.91
CA GLY A 13 7.37 18.27 -2.68
C GLY A 13 7.82 19.17 -3.84
N GLU A 14 8.73 18.69 -4.68
CA GLU A 14 9.29 19.42 -5.82
C GLU A 14 8.57 19.15 -7.15
N VAL A 15 7.68 18.14 -7.19
CA VAL A 15 6.90 17.82 -8.39
C VAL A 15 5.66 18.72 -8.47
N ASP A 16 5.50 19.38 -9.62
CA ASP A 16 4.40 20.27 -9.91
C ASP A 16 3.03 19.60 -9.63
N GLY A 17 2.23 20.27 -8.81
CA GLY A 17 0.89 19.82 -8.41
C GLY A 17 0.85 18.73 -7.33
N LEU A 18 1.87 17.86 -7.23
CA LEU A 18 1.88 16.73 -6.31
C LEU A 18 1.89 17.17 -4.84
N ALA A 19 2.73 18.14 -4.48
CA ALA A 19 2.75 18.69 -3.12
C ALA A 19 1.37 19.20 -2.69
N SER A 20 0.69 19.96 -3.57
CA SER A 20 -0.66 20.46 -3.30
C SER A 20 -1.69 19.34 -3.20
N TRP A 21 -1.54 18.26 -3.96
CA TRP A 21 -2.40 17.08 -3.89
C TRP A 21 -2.23 16.36 -2.54
N LEU A 22 -0.99 16.16 -2.10
CA LEU A 22 -0.66 15.56 -0.79
C LEU A 22 -1.13 16.44 0.37
N ASP A 23 -0.93 17.77 0.29
CA ASP A 23 -1.39 18.71 1.30
C ASP A 23 -2.93 18.74 1.43
N THR A 24 -3.64 18.56 0.32
CA THR A 24 -5.10 18.45 0.32
C THR A 24 -5.55 17.20 1.10
N ARG A 25 -4.87 16.07 0.91
CA ARG A 25 -5.15 14.84 1.66
C ARG A 25 -4.80 14.97 3.13
N LEU A 26 -3.64 15.53 3.44
CA LEU A 26 -3.22 15.87 4.80
C LEU A 26 -4.32 16.66 5.52
N ALA A 27 -4.81 17.74 4.89
CA ALA A 27 -5.84 18.58 5.48
C ALA A 27 -7.15 17.79 5.73
N ALA A 28 -7.58 16.97 4.76
CA ALA A 28 -8.78 16.15 4.88
C ALA A 28 -8.67 15.09 5.99
N GLU A 29 -7.56 14.35 6.05
CA GLU A 29 -7.28 13.33 7.07
C GLU A 29 -7.25 13.97 8.48
N ARG A 30 -6.59 15.13 8.61
CA ARG A 30 -6.53 15.86 9.89
C ARG A 30 -7.90 16.35 10.33
N GLU A 31 -8.72 16.88 9.42
CA GLU A 31 -10.07 17.34 9.72
C GLU A 31 -10.97 16.17 10.15
N ALA A 32 -10.92 15.05 9.43
CA ALA A 32 -11.67 13.84 9.75
C ALA A 32 -11.32 13.33 11.16
N LEU A 33 -10.03 13.19 11.47
CA LEU A 33 -9.56 12.77 12.79
C LEU A 33 -10.01 13.73 13.90
N ALA A 34 -9.95 15.04 13.64
CA ALA A 34 -10.38 16.05 14.61
C ALA A 34 -11.89 15.99 14.89
N ALA A 35 -12.70 15.78 13.85
CA ALA A 35 -14.15 15.67 13.95
C ALA A 35 -14.54 14.40 14.73
N GLU A 36 -13.96 13.26 14.37
CA GLU A 36 -14.15 11.98 15.03
C GLU A 36 -13.73 12.01 16.50
N ALA A 37 -12.49 12.42 16.80
CA ALA A 37 -12.03 12.55 18.19
C ALA A 37 -12.89 13.52 19.01
N THR A 38 -13.53 14.51 18.40
CA THR A 38 -14.45 15.42 19.09
C THR A 38 -15.79 14.75 19.40
N ARG A 39 -16.35 14.00 18.44
CA ARG A 39 -17.58 13.23 18.60
C ARG A 39 -17.42 12.18 19.70
N GLU A 40 -16.42 11.33 19.58
CA GLU A 40 -16.16 10.21 20.49
C GLU A 40 -15.85 10.68 21.91
N ARG A 41 -15.16 11.81 22.07
CA ARG A 41 -14.96 12.41 23.39
C ARG A 41 -16.26 12.87 24.05
N ARG A 42 -17.23 13.37 23.28
CA ARG A 42 -18.55 13.75 23.82
C ARG A 42 -19.32 12.50 24.23
N GLU A 43 -19.32 11.47 23.39
CA GLU A 43 -20.00 10.21 23.67
C GLU A 43 -19.40 9.51 24.90
N ALA A 44 -18.07 9.46 25.03
CA ALA A 44 -17.39 8.93 26.19
C ALA A 44 -17.79 9.67 27.48
N ARG A 45 -17.87 11.01 27.43
CA ARG A 45 -18.35 11.83 28.55
C ARG A 45 -19.81 11.51 28.89
N ASP A 46 -20.69 11.43 27.91
CA ASP A 46 -22.13 11.26 28.09
C ASP A 46 -22.48 9.87 28.62
N ASN A 47 -21.65 8.86 28.29
CA ASN A 47 -21.82 7.48 28.73
C ASN A 47 -20.94 7.08 29.92
N GLY A 48 -20.10 7.98 30.43
CA GLY A 48 -19.29 7.75 31.65
C GLY A 48 -18.07 6.87 31.48
N PHE A 49 -17.48 6.79 30.28
CA PHE A 49 -16.25 6.04 30.00
C PHE A 49 -15.06 6.96 29.70
N PRO A 50 -13.81 6.55 29.97
CA PRO A 50 -12.64 7.35 29.63
C PRO A 50 -12.45 7.47 28.11
N PHE A 51 -11.99 8.64 27.66
CA PHE A 51 -11.62 8.87 26.26
C PHE A 51 -10.11 8.69 26.08
N ASN A 52 -9.73 7.78 25.18
CA ASN A 52 -8.34 7.62 24.74
C ASN A 52 -8.00 8.64 23.65
N THR A 53 -6.84 9.28 23.71
CA THR A 53 -6.39 10.22 22.67
C THR A 53 -6.20 9.49 21.35
N TYR A 54 -6.86 9.97 20.29
CA TYR A 54 -6.72 9.36 18.96
C TYR A 54 -5.41 9.80 18.32
N SER A 55 -4.85 8.94 17.46
CA SER A 55 -3.70 9.30 16.64
C SER A 55 -3.84 8.80 15.21
N SER A 56 -3.22 9.52 14.28
CA SER A 56 -3.00 9.05 12.91
C SER A 56 -1.65 9.53 12.40
N SER A 57 -0.94 8.67 11.69
CA SER A 57 0.28 9.02 10.97
C SER A 57 0.23 8.49 9.55
N THR A 58 0.69 9.31 8.60
CA THR A 58 0.90 8.93 7.20
C THR A 58 2.32 9.33 6.80
N SER A 59 3.16 8.38 6.38
CA SER A 59 4.52 8.65 5.93
C SER A 59 4.75 8.14 4.53
N TRP A 60 4.81 9.05 3.55
CA TRP A 60 5.09 8.72 2.16
C TRP A 60 6.60 8.53 1.93
N GLU A 61 6.94 7.61 1.03
CA GLU A 61 8.28 7.35 0.54
C GLU A 61 8.29 7.16 -0.99
N VAL A 62 9.45 7.37 -1.62
CA VAL A 62 9.63 7.14 -3.04
C VAL A 62 9.88 5.66 -3.31
N VAL A 63 9.05 5.06 -4.16
CA VAL A 63 9.27 3.71 -4.71
C VAL A 63 10.10 3.77 -5.99
N ALA A 64 9.78 4.73 -6.88
CA ALA A 64 10.55 4.97 -8.10
C ALA A 64 10.34 6.41 -8.59
N ASP A 65 11.43 7.03 -9.02
CA ASP A 65 11.44 8.35 -9.65
C ASP A 65 11.94 8.22 -11.09
N LEU A 66 11.02 8.30 -12.04
CA LEU A 66 11.24 8.15 -13.48
C LEU A 66 11.04 9.50 -14.18
N PRO A 67 11.49 9.70 -15.43
CA PRO A 67 11.29 10.96 -16.15
C PRO A 67 9.84 11.46 -16.14
N ASP A 68 8.88 10.56 -16.44
CA ASP A 68 7.46 10.92 -16.60
C ASP A 68 6.59 10.51 -15.40
N TRP A 69 7.14 9.72 -14.46
CA TRP A 69 6.37 9.10 -13.38
C TRP A 69 7.07 9.23 -12.02
N LEU A 70 6.29 9.46 -10.96
CA LEU A 70 6.77 9.30 -9.58
C LEU A 70 5.86 8.30 -8.85
N SER A 71 6.40 7.14 -8.49
CA SER A 71 5.72 6.11 -7.71
C SER A 71 6.02 6.30 -6.23
N LEU A 72 4.99 6.34 -5.41
CA LEU A 72 5.07 6.51 -3.97
C LEU A 72 4.30 5.40 -3.24
N SER A 73 4.80 5.02 -2.07
CA SER A 73 4.10 4.22 -1.07
C SER A 73 3.96 5.05 0.21
N ALA A 74 2.97 4.73 1.04
CA ALA A 74 2.88 5.31 2.37
C ALA A 74 2.66 4.24 3.42
N ASP A 75 3.34 4.39 4.56
CA ASP A 75 2.97 3.71 5.79
C ASP A 75 1.88 4.50 6.50
N LEU A 76 0.81 3.81 6.86
CA LEU A 76 -0.32 4.37 7.60
C LEU A 76 -0.35 3.79 9.01
N SER A 77 -0.59 4.62 10.01
CA SER A 77 -0.96 4.19 11.36
C SER A 77 -2.18 4.94 11.85
N SER A 78 -3.05 4.26 12.59
CA SER A 78 -4.18 4.88 13.28
C SER A 78 -4.46 4.23 14.63
N TYR A 79 -4.79 5.04 15.63
CA TYR A 79 -5.24 4.57 16.94
C TYR A 79 -6.49 5.33 17.33
N GLN A 80 -7.57 4.59 17.62
CA GLN A 80 -8.88 5.14 17.97
C GLN A 80 -9.40 4.58 19.30
N GLY A 81 -8.48 4.19 20.20
CA GLY A 81 -8.83 3.77 21.56
C GLY A 81 -8.95 2.26 21.81
N GLY A 82 -8.54 1.43 20.84
CA GLY A 82 -8.49 -0.03 20.98
C GLY A 82 -7.27 -0.54 21.77
N ALA A 83 -6.97 -1.84 21.62
CA ALA A 83 -5.83 -2.49 22.30
C ALA A 83 -4.46 -2.06 21.76
N HIS A 84 -4.38 -1.77 20.46
CA HIS A 84 -3.17 -1.32 19.76
C HIS A 84 -3.56 -0.42 18.58
N PRO A 85 -2.60 0.32 17.98
CA PRO A 85 -2.81 0.97 16.69
C PRO A 85 -3.04 -0.05 15.58
N ASN A 86 -3.71 0.35 14.50
CA ASN A 86 -3.75 -0.38 13.24
C ASN A 86 -2.72 0.24 12.30
N TYR A 87 -2.07 -0.60 11.49
CA TYR A 87 -1.17 -0.15 10.44
C TYR A 87 -1.60 -0.70 9.09
N GLY A 88 -1.28 0.01 8.03
CA GLY A 88 -1.60 -0.36 6.66
C GLY A 88 -0.77 0.46 5.68
N PHE A 89 -1.13 0.40 4.41
CA PHE A 89 -0.38 1.06 3.36
C PHE A 89 -1.29 1.88 2.44
N ASP A 90 -0.70 2.87 1.77
CA ASP A 90 -1.27 3.53 0.59
C ASP A 90 -0.23 3.50 -0.54
N THR A 91 -0.68 3.78 -1.76
CA THR A 91 0.20 3.91 -2.91
C THR A 91 -0.42 4.79 -3.99
N ILE A 92 0.43 5.55 -4.67
CA ILE A 92 0.08 6.25 -5.89
C ILE A 92 1.22 6.19 -6.91
N VAL A 93 0.87 6.34 -8.17
CA VAL A 93 1.80 6.69 -9.24
C VAL A 93 1.35 8.03 -9.80
N TRP A 94 2.17 9.06 -9.61
CA TRP A 94 1.94 10.39 -10.14
C TRP A 94 2.40 10.46 -11.60
N ASP A 95 1.46 10.83 -12.48
CA ASP A 95 1.72 11.21 -13.86
C ASP A 95 2.24 12.66 -13.88
N LYS A 96 3.54 12.85 -14.14
CA LYS A 96 4.17 14.17 -14.10
C LYS A 96 3.71 15.06 -15.26
N GLU A 97 3.38 14.47 -16.40
CA GLU A 97 2.90 15.21 -17.58
C GLU A 97 1.48 15.71 -17.37
N ARG A 98 0.59 14.85 -16.86
CA ARG A 98 -0.84 15.16 -16.70
C ARG A 98 -1.18 15.78 -15.35
N GLY A 99 -0.28 15.70 -14.36
CA GLY A 99 -0.49 16.22 -13.02
C GLY A 99 -1.61 15.48 -12.28
N VAL A 100 -1.65 14.15 -12.38
CA VAL A 100 -2.69 13.31 -11.75
C VAL A 100 -2.10 12.11 -11.02
N ALA A 101 -2.69 11.76 -9.88
CA ALA A 101 -2.40 10.53 -9.17
C ALA A 101 -3.21 9.37 -9.77
N LEU A 102 -2.54 8.27 -10.07
CA LEU A 102 -3.13 7.01 -10.52
C LEU A 102 -2.90 5.93 -9.47
N ASN A 103 -3.87 5.02 -9.32
CA ASN A 103 -3.66 3.80 -8.56
C ASN A 103 -2.82 2.82 -9.43
N PRO A 104 -1.75 2.19 -8.90
CA PRO A 104 -0.93 1.19 -9.59
C PRO A 104 -1.73 0.09 -10.29
N ILE A 105 -2.81 -0.40 -9.69
CA ILE A 105 -3.68 -1.45 -10.28
C ILE A 105 -4.29 -0.97 -11.61
N ALA A 106 -4.53 0.34 -11.76
CA ALA A 106 -5.11 0.91 -12.97
C ALA A 106 -4.16 0.90 -14.19
N PHE A 107 -2.89 0.51 -14.02
CA PHE A 107 -1.94 0.30 -15.12
C PHE A 107 -2.15 -1.03 -15.83
N PHE A 108 -2.85 -1.97 -15.22
CA PHE A 108 -3.16 -3.28 -15.78
C PHE A 108 -4.52 -3.29 -16.46
N THR A 109 -4.69 -4.21 -17.41
CA THR A 109 -5.92 -4.35 -18.22
C THR A 109 -7.14 -4.73 -17.37
N SER A 110 -6.92 -5.49 -16.29
CA SER A 110 -7.91 -5.81 -15.26
C SER A 110 -7.20 -6.33 -14.00
N ARG A 111 -7.94 -6.41 -12.88
CA ARG A 111 -7.44 -7.00 -11.63
C ARG A 111 -7.14 -8.47 -11.83
N GLU A 112 -8.09 -9.17 -12.45
CA GLU A 112 -8.01 -10.61 -12.74
C GLU A 112 -6.83 -10.95 -13.66
N ALA A 113 -6.46 -10.06 -14.59
CA ALA A 113 -5.29 -10.25 -15.43
C ALA A 113 -3.97 -10.10 -14.66
N LEU A 114 -3.89 -9.16 -13.71
CA LEU A 114 -2.75 -9.05 -12.80
C LEU A 114 -2.66 -10.28 -11.90
N ASP A 115 -3.78 -10.74 -11.34
CA ASP A 115 -3.82 -11.92 -10.49
C ASP A 115 -3.43 -13.18 -11.25
N ALA A 116 -3.88 -13.34 -12.49
CA ALA A 116 -3.47 -14.45 -13.34
C ALA A 116 -1.98 -14.41 -13.69
N ALA A 117 -1.39 -13.22 -13.85
CA ALA A 117 0.03 -13.07 -14.20
C ALA A 117 0.97 -13.22 -13.00
N LEU A 118 0.54 -12.87 -11.79
CA LEU A 118 1.40 -12.77 -10.61
C LEU A 118 0.97 -13.63 -9.41
N GLY A 119 -0.29 -14.04 -9.34
CA GLY A 119 -0.90 -14.64 -8.15
C GLY A 119 -0.25 -15.95 -7.70
N GLU A 120 0.13 -16.83 -8.64
CA GLU A 120 0.82 -18.09 -8.31
C GLU A 120 2.19 -17.81 -7.66
N GLN A 121 2.99 -16.93 -8.28
CA GLN A 121 4.30 -16.53 -7.76
C GLN A 121 4.19 -15.82 -6.41
N LEU A 122 3.17 -14.98 -6.24
CA LEU A 122 2.89 -14.32 -4.96
C LEU A 122 2.52 -15.34 -3.88
N CYS A 123 1.66 -16.32 -4.19
CA CYS A 123 1.27 -17.32 -3.21
C CYS A 123 2.43 -18.22 -2.79
N GLU A 124 3.28 -18.64 -3.74
CA GLU A 124 4.49 -19.41 -3.43
C GLU A 124 5.43 -18.62 -2.52
N ALA A 125 5.70 -17.35 -2.85
CA ALA A 125 6.56 -16.48 -2.04
C ALA A 125 5.97 -16.23 -0.64
N LEU A 126 4.65 -16.04 -0.54
CA LEU A 126 3.94 -15.83 0.71
C LEU A 126 4.01 -17.06 1.61
N ASN A 127 3.75 -18.25 1.06
CA ASN A 127 3.83 -19.48 1.82
C ASN A 127 5.27 -19.73 2.27
N ALA A 128 6.28 -19.57 1.42
CA ALA A 128 7.68 -19.69 1.83
C ALA A 128 8.05 -18.76 2.99
N GLU A 129 7.54 -17.52 2.98
CA GLU A 129 7.77 -16.56 4.08
C GLU A 129 7.00 -16.92 5.36
N ARG A 130 5.76 -17.42 5.24
CA ARG A 130 4.99 -17.97 6.38
C ARG A 130 5.74 -19.13 7.03
N GLU A 131 6.23 -20.07 6.22
CA GLU A 131 7.01 -21.21 6.70
C GLU A 131 8.26 -20.77 7.46
N ARG A 132 8.98 -19.79 6.90
CA ARG A 132 10.17 -19.21 7.53
C ARG A 132 9.85 -18.56 8.87
N ARG A 133 8.75 -17.81 8.98
CA ARG A 133 8.35 -17.12 10.22
C ARG A 133 7.79 -18.07 11.27
N ARG A 134 7.00 -19.06 10.86
CA ARG A 134 6.27 -19.99 11.75
C ARG A 134 7.09 -21.23 12.11
N GLY A 135 8.10 -21.59 11.30
CA GLY A 135 8.95 -22.77 11.51
C GLY A 135 8.29 -24.10 11.16
N ALA A 136 7.19 -24.07 10.41
CA ALA A 136 6.44 -25.24 9.95
C ALA A 136 5.88 -24.97 8.54
N PRO A 137 5.72 -26.00 7.70
CA PRO A 137 5.17 -25.85 6.36
C PRO A 137 3.72 -25.34 6.39
N VAL A 138 3.31 -24.60 5.36
CA VAL A 138 1.89 -24.28 5.13
C VAL A 138 1.23 -25.52 4.54
N GLU A 139 0.14 -26.00 5.15
CA GLU A 139 -0.50 -27.23 4.69
C GLU A 139 -1.23 -27.01 3.35
N GLU A 140 -0.96 -27.86 2.36
CA GLU A 140 -1.67 -27.81 1.08
C GLU A 140 -3.17 -28.08 1.30
N GLY A 141 -4.01 -27.16 0.82
CA GLY A 141 -5.47 -27.26 1.00
C GLY A 141 -5.95 -26.96 2.42
N SER A 142 -5.14 -26.28 3.23
CA SER A 142 -5.53 -25.78 4.55
C SER A 142 -6.85 -25.02 4.50
N ALA A 143 -7.67 -25.18 5.55
CA ALA A 143 -8.88 -24.41 5.76
C ALA A 143 -8.64 -23.15 6.61
N ASP A 144 -7.40 -22.91 7.06
CA ASP A 144 -7.05 -21.68 7.75
C ASP A 144 -7.06 -20.50 6.77
N GLU A 145 -7.78 -19.44 7.12
CA GLU A 145 -7.87 -18.21 6.33
C GLU A 145 -6.49 -17.56 6.17
N PHE A 146 -5.61 -17.65 7.17
CA PHE A 146 -4.23 -17.15 7.10
C PHE A 146 -3.26 -18.05 6.36
N GLU A 147 -3.75 -19.13 5.75
CA GLU A 147 -2.97 -20.00 4.87
C GLU A 147 -3.45 -19.94 3.42
N GLN A 148 -4.55 -19.22 3.15
CA GLN A 148 -5.00 -18.96 1.80
C GLN A 148 -4.01 -18.08 1.04
N CYS A 149 -3.94 -18.27 -0.28
CA CYS A 149 -3.30 -17.32 -1.19
C CYS A 149 -4.03 -15.98 -1.14
N VAL A 150 -3.29 -14.89 -1.33
CA VAL A 150 -3.84 -13.54 -1.41
C VAL A 150 -3.66 -13.06 -2.85
N ALA A 151 -4.74 -12.55 -3.46
CA ALA A 151 -4.66 -12.03 -4.82
C ALA A 151 -3.89 -10.69 -4.83
N PRO A 152 -3.02 -10.43 -5.82
CA PRO A 152 -2.34 -9.13 -5.94
C PRO A 152 -3.26 -7.92 -5.82
N ASP A 153 -4.48 -7.94 -6.37
CA ASP A 153 -5.41 -6.81 -6.29
C ASP A 153 -6.03 -6.55 -4.90
N GLU A 154 -5.92 -7.51 -3.98
CA GLU A 154 -6.29 -7.41 -2.57
C GLU A 154 -5.13 -6.85 -1.71
N THR A 155 -4.00 -6.54 -2.32
CA THR A 155 -2.78 -6.04 -1.67
C THR A 155 -2.46 -4.60 -2.07
N ASN A 156 -1.45 -4.01 -1.41
CA ASN A 156 -0.87 -2.75 -1.88
C ASN A 156 0.16 -3.05 -2.99
N VAL A 157 -0.20 -2.78 -4.24
CA VAL A 157 0.67 -2.99 -5.42
C VAL A 157 1.55 -1.77 -5.63
N LEU A 158 2.87 -1.97 -5.76
CA LEU A 158 3.83 -0.89 -6.00
C LEU A 158 4.46 -1.04 -7.40
N LEU A 159 4.58 0.07 -8.14
CA LEU A 159 5.36 0.10 -9.38
C LEU A 159 6.77 0.62 -9.08
N GLY A 160 7.77 -0.24 -9.23
CA GLY A 160 9.16 0.05 -8.90
C GLY A 160 10.11 0.00 -10.09
N SER A 161 11.29 0.56 -9.90
CA SER A 161 12.38 0.54 -10.88
C SER A 161 13.71 0.35 -10.17
N THR A 162 14.66 -0.28 -10.84
CA THR A 162 16.04 -0.36 -10.33
C THR A 162 17.06 0.44 -11.12
N ASP A 163 16.65 1.06 -12.23
CA ASP A 163 17.53 1.87 -13.07
C ASP A 163 17.03 3.33 -13.21
N GLY A 164 15.84 3.63 -12.69
CA GLY A 164 15.24 4.95 -12.79
C GLY A 164 14.76 5.30 -14.21
N ALA A 165 14.73 4.33 -15.13
CA ALA A 165 14.30 4.55 -16.50
C ALA A 165 12.83 4.19 -16.69
N LEU A 166 12.47 2.93 -16.41
CA LEU A 166 11.13 2.38 -16.58
C LEU A 166 10.76 1.52 -15.37
N PHE A 167 9.47 1.27 -15.19
CA PHE A 167 9.00 0.31 -14.21
C PHE A 167 9.44 -1.10 -14.63
N ASN A 168 10.24 -1.74 -13.79
CA ASN A 168 10.78 -3.08 -14.03
C ASN A 168 10.69 -3.98 -12.79
N ARG A 169 9.99 -3.51 -11.75
CA ARG A 169 9.64 -4.26 -10.54
C ARG A 169 8.18 -4.04 -10.16
N ILE A 170 7.54 -5.08 -9.66
CA ILE A 170 6.24 -5.02 -8.99
C ILE A 170 6.45 -5.34 -7.51
N GLY A 171 6.21 -4.38 -6.64
CA GLY A 171 6.17 -4.58 -5.20
C GLY A 171 4.78 -5.00 -4.75
N ILE A 172 4.71 -5.80 -3.70
CA ILE A 172 3.46 -6.21 -3.05
C ILE A 172 3.65 -6.01 -1.55
N GLN A 173 2.76 -5.27 -0.90
CA GLN A 173 2.68 -5.18 0.55
C GLN A 173 1.32 -5.69 1.03
N ILE A 174 1.35 -6.63 1.96
CA ILE A 174 0.18 -7.29 2.53
C ILE A 174 0.07 -6.82 3.98
N ALA A 175 -1.03 -6.12 4.28
CA ALA A 175 -1.28 -5.58 5.61
C ALA A 175 -1.51 -6.69 6.65
N PRO A 176 -1.31 -6.39 7.96
CA PRO A 176 -1.67 -7.31 9.04
C PRO A 176 -3.13 -7.78 8.94
N TYR A 177 -3.40 -9.01 9.39
CA TYR A 177 -4.69 -9.70 9.30
C TYR A 177 -5.14 -10.14 7.90
N VAL A 178 -4.40 -9.82 6.84
CA VAL A 178 -4.72 -10.34 5.49
C VAL A 178 -4.10 -11.72 5.29
N ALA A 179 -2.81 -11.87 5.58
CA ALA A 179 -2.08 -13.12 5.37
C ALA A 179 -1.58 -13.81 6.66
N GLY A 180 -1.88 -13.23 7.81
CA GLY A 180 -1.42 -13.69 9.13
C GLY A 180 -1.92 -12.78 10.25
N PRO A 181 -1.83 -13.21 11.52
CA PRO A 181 -2.24 -12.39 12.66
C PRO A 181 -1.38 -11.13 12.79
N TYR A 182 -1.91 -10.12 13.50
CA TYR A 182 -1.21 -8.86 13.73
C TYR A 182 0.22 -8.99 14.28
N ALA A 183 0.47 -9.99 15.13
CA ALA A 183 1.79 -10.23 15.71
C ALA A 183 2.86 -10.62 14.66
N GLU A 184 2.45 -11.13 13.50
CA GLU A 184 3.38 -11.44 12.39
C GLU A 184 3.74 -10.20 11.56
N GLY A 185 3.03 -9.07 11.72
CA GLY A 185 3.25 -7.85 10.95
C GLY A 185 2.79 -7.97 9.49
N SER A 186 3.36 -7.12 8.63
CA SER A 186 3.13 -7.15 7.18
C SER A 186 3.98 -8.20 6.47
N TYR A 187 3.58 -8.56 5.26
CA TYR A 187 4.40 -9.29 4.30
C TYR A 187 4.72 -8.41 3.12
N GLU A 188 5.94 -8.48 2.61
CA GLU A 188 6.40 -7.62 1.52
C GLU A 188 7.22 -8.43 0.53
N PHE A 189 6.92 -8.26 -0.75
CA PHE A 189 7.55 -8.99 -1.85
C PHE A 189 7.88 -8.03 -2.98
N THR A 190 8.84 -8.42 -3.82
CA THR A 190 9.15 -7.65 -5.02
C THR A 190 9.52 -8.57 -6.17
N PHE A 191 8.69 -8.57 -7.20
CA PHE A 191 8.82 -9.41 -8.40
C PHE A 191 9.41 -8.61 -9.56
N PRO A 192 10.11 -9.26 -10.51
CA PRO A 192 10.46 -8.63 -11.78
C PRO A 192 9.21 -8.42 -12.64
N VAL A 193 9.22 -7.40 -13.50
CA VAL A 193 8.26 -7.34 -14.61
C VAL A 193 8.68 -8.39 -15.63
N THR A 194 7.88 -9.45 -15.81
CA THR A 194 8.10 -10.50 -16.81
C THR A 194 7.41 -10.16 -18.13
N PRO A 195 7.68 -10.88 -19.24
CA PRO A 195 6.92 -10.73 -20.48
C PRO A 195 5.41 -10.91 -20.27
N GLU A 196 4.99 -11.91 -19.48
CA GLU A 196 3.58 -12.20 -19.18
C GLU A 196 2.92 -11.05 -18.43
N LEU A 197 3.66 -10.46 -17.48
CA LEU A 197 3.16 -9.29 -16.74
C LEU A 197 3.06 -8.06 -17.64
N LEU A 198 4.01 -7.86 -18.56
CA LEU A 198 3.97 -6.76 -19.53
C LEU A 198 2.79 -6.88 -20.51
N GLU A 199 2.40 -8.10 -20.89
CA GLU A 199 1.23 -8.34 -21.75
C GLU A 199 -0.07 -7.86 -21.11
N VAL A 200 -0.20 -7.98 -19.78
CA VAL A 200 -1.40 -7.55 -19.05
C VAL A 200 -1.37 -6.07 -18.64
N VAL A 201 -0.28 -5.34 -18.88
CA VAL A 201 -0.27 -3.86 -18.79
C VAL A 201 -1.11 -3.28 -19.93
N ARG A 202 -1.87 -2.22 -19.64
CA ARG A 202 -2.66 -1.48 -20.63
C ARG A 202 -1.78 -0.96 -21.75
N GLU A 203 -2.23 -1.10 -22.99
CA GLU A 203 -1.43 -0.81 -24.18
C GLU A 203 -0.84 0.60 -24.16
N GLU A 204 -1.63 1.59 -23.77
CA GLU A 204 -1.23 3.00 -23.68
C GLU A 204 -0.21 3.29 -22.56
N LEU A 205 -0.05 2.38 -21.59
CA LEU A 205 0.89 2.52 -20.46
C LEU A 205 2.09 1.58 -20.56
N ARG A 206 2.10 0.60 -21.49
CA ARG A 206 3.22 -0.35 -21.67
C ARG A 206 4.56 0.33 -21.90
N GLY A 207 4.57 1.51 -22.52
CA GLY A 207 5.78 2.30 -22.74
C GLY A 207 6.48 2.75 -21.44
N ALA A 208 5.78 2.73 -20.31
CA ALA A 208 6.34 3.04 -18.99
C ALA A 208 7.02 1.82 -18.32
N PHE A 209 6.98 0.64 -18.93
CA PHE A 209 7.48 -0.61 -18.36
C PHE A 209 8.61 -1.22 -19.19
N ALA A 210 9.47 -1.99 -18.52
CA ALA A 210 10.48 -2.84 -19.15
C ALA A 210 10.52 -4.21 -18.49
N VAL A 211 10.72 -5.25 -19.30
CA VAL A 211 10.98 -6.60 -18.80
C VAL A 211 12.33 -6.62 -18.07
N ARG A 212 12.36 -7.32 -16.94
CA ARG A 212 13.58 -7.61 -16.19
C ARG A 212 13.86 -9.10 -16.18
N ASN A 213 15.00 -9.46 -16.73
CA ASN A 213 15.58 -10.81 -16.64
C ASN A 213 16.41 -10.97 -15.36
#